data_AF-X1C530-F1
#
_entry.id   AF-X1C530-F1
#
_cell.length_a   1.000
_cell.length_b   1.000
_cell.length_c   1.000
_cell.angle_alpha   90.00
_cell.angle_beta   90.00
_cell.angle_gamma   90.00
#
_symmetry.space_group_name_H-M   'P 1'
#
loop_
_entity.id
_entity.type
_entity.pdbx_description
1 polymer ?
#
loop_
_entity_poly.entity_id
_entity_poly.type
_entity_poly.pdbx_seq_one_letter_code
_entity_poly.pdbx_strand_id
1 'polypeptide(L)'
;MSIAAYVVSAKRGYVYVRAEYPLAIERLEIALKQAKKHNFLGENILKKDFNFDIELRIGAGAFVCGEETGLIASIEGKRGMPRSRPPFPATCGLWGKPTLINNVETLANIPHIILKGAKWFSSIGIDGNKGTKVFALSGKIKNTGLVEVPLGLSIGELIFDIGGGIPDGKKFKAVQTGGPS
;
A
#
# COMPACT_ATOMS: atom_id res chain seq x y z
N MET A 1 7.58 6.39 2.73
CA MET A 1 7.47 6.32 4.21
C MET A 1 8.14 7.49 4.91
N SER A 2 9.40 7.85 4.62
CA SER A 2 10.11 8.95 5.32
C SER A 2 9.35 10.28 5.34
N ILE A 3 8.69 10.66 4.24
CA ILE A 3 7.86 11.88 4.18
C ILE A 3 6.69 11.81 5.20
N ALA A 4 5.96 10.70 5.23
CA ALA A 4 4.86 10.53 6.18
C ALA A 4 5.37 10.53 7.63
N ALA A 5 6.49 9.85 7.88
CA ALA A 5 7.13 9.80 9.19
C ALA A 5 7.57 11.17 9.68
N TYR A 6 8.10 12.02 8.80
CA TYR A 6 8.46 13.40 9.12
C TYR A 6 7.24 14.20 9.60
N VAL A 7 6.09 14.07 8.92
CA VAL A 7 4.85 14.79 9.28
C VAL A 7 4.32 14.36 10.65
N VAL A 8 4.34 13.06 10.96
CA VAL A 8 3.82 12.53 12.24
C VAL A 8 4.90 12.37 13.31
N SER A 9 6.11 12.87 13.08
CA SER A 9 7.27 12.74 13.99
C SER A 9 7.61 11.28 14.37
N ALA A 10 7.36 10.33 13.48
CA ALA A 10 7.71 8.94 13.70
C ALA A 10 9.21 8.71 13.47
N LYS A 11 9.85 7.98 14.40
CA LYS A 11 11.27 7.60 14.32
C LYS A 11 11.49 6.18 13.81
N ARG A 12 10.44 5.35 13.77
CA ARG A 12 10.48 3.97 13.28
C ARG A 12 9.30 3.69 12.37
N GLY A 13 9.55 2.95 11.30
CA GLY A 13 8.57 2.41 10.39
C GLY A 13 8.71 0.90 10.27
N TYR A 14 7.62 0.23 9.93
CA TYR A 14 7.60 -1.20 9.65
C TYR A 14 6.96 -1.43 8.29
N VAL A 15 7.64 -2.18 7.43
CA VAL A 15 7.04 -2.70 6.20
C VAL A 15 6.66 -4.14 6.47
N TYR A 16 5.36 -4.41 6.55
CA TYR A 16 4.86 -5.77 6.68
C TYR A 16 4.63 -6.36 5.28
N VAL A 17 5.36 -7.42 4.96
CA VAL A 17 5.31 -8.09 3.66
C VAL A 17 4.91 -9.55 3.84
N ARG A 18 4.07 -10.05 2.93
CA ARG A 18 3.68 -11.45 2.89
C ARG A 18 4.88 -12.34 2.56
N ALA A 19 5.03 -13.48 3.24
CA ALA A 19 6.07 -14.46 2.94
C ALA A 19 5.97 -15.01 1.51
N GLU A 20 4.78 -15.00 0.93
CA GLU A 20 4.52 -15.43 -0.45
C GLU A 20 5.17 -14.52 -1.50
N TYR A 21 5.77 -13.39 -1.11
CA TYR A 21 6.39 -12.41 -2.01
C TYR A 21 7.93 -12.37 -1.87
N PRO A 22 8.67 -13.46 -2.19
CA PRO A 22 10.12 -13.51 -2.01
C PRO A 22 10.86 -12.44 -2.81
N LEU A 23 10.43 -12.18 -4.05
CA LEU A 23 11.02 -11.14 -4.89
C LEU A 23 10.79 -9.72 -4.34
N ALA A 24 9.65 -9.48 -3.69
CA ALA A 24 9.38 -8.19 -3.06
C ALA A 24 10.25 -8.00 -1.80
N ILE A 25 10.40 -9.06 -1.00
CA ILE A 25 11.29 -9.09 0.17
C ILE A 25 12.72 -8.74 -0.24
N GLU A 26 13.28 -9.49 -1.22
CA GLU A 26 14.64 -9.28 -1.71
C GLU A 26 14.86 -7.83 -2.20
N ARG A 27 13.95 -7.31 -3.03
CA ARG A 27 14.04 -5.95 -3.56
C ARG A 27 13.92 -4.89 -2.48
N LEU A 28 13.03 -5.09 -1.50
CA LEU A 28 12.89 -4.18 -0.36
C LEU A 28 14.15 -4.16 0.50
N GLU A 29 14.76 -5.32 0.77
CA GLU A 29 16.02 -5.39 1.51
C GLU A 29 17.14 -4.63 0.79
N ILE A 30 17.28 -4.79 -0.52
CA ILE A 30 18.25 -4.05 -1.34
C ILE A 30 17.96 -2.54 -1.26
N ALA A 31 16.70 -2.13 -1.46
CA ALA A 31 16.31 -0.73 -1.43
C ALA A 31 16.53 -0.08 -0.06
N LEU A 32 16.23 -0.78 1.04
CA LEU A 32 16.46 -0.30 2.40
C LEU A 32 17.96 -0.13 2.68
N LYS A 33 18.79 -1.09 2.26
CA LYS A 33 20.27 -0.98 2.35
C LYS A 33 20.79 0.21 1.56
N GLN A 34 20.31 0.39 0.33
CA GLN A 34 20.69 1.53 -0.52
C GLN A 34 20.23 2.86 0.08
N ALA A 35 19.01 2.94 0.61
CA ALA A 35 18.48 4.15 1.24
C ALA A 35 19.29 4.54 2.48
N LYS A 36 19.72 3.57 3.31
CA LYS A 36 20.64 3.82 4.42
C LYS A 36 22.01 4.33 3.93
N LYS A 37 22.59 3.69 2.91
CA LYS A 37 23.88 4.09 2.33
C LYS A 37 23.88 5.53 1.82
N HIS A 38 22.77 6.00 1.28
CA HIS A 38 22.61 7.37 0.77
C HIS A 38 22.01 8.35 1.79
N ASN A 39 21.88 7.95 3.07
CA ASN A 39 21.33 8.78 4.15
C ASN A 39 19.88 9.26 3.89
N PHE A 40 19.08 8.44 3.22
CA PHE A 40 17.62 8.63 3.09
C PHE A 40 16.83 7.93 4.22
N LEU A 41 17.51 7.08 4.99
CA LEU A 41 17.04 6.41 6.22
C LEU A 41 18.18 6.37 7.25
N GLY A 42 17.82 6.22 8.52
CA GLY A 42 18.75 6.21 9.65
C GLY A 42 18.74 7.54 10.40
N GLU A 43 19.93 7.99 10.80
CA GLU A 43 20.12 9.21 11.59
C GLU A 43 20.48 10.42 10.72
N ASN A 44 20.09 11.60 11.18
CA ASN A 44 20.37 12.90 10.58
C ASN A 44 20.11 12.93 9.07
N ILE A 45 18.94 12.42 8.65
CA ILE A 45 18.57 12.24 7.25
C ILE A 45 18.72 13.57 6.50
N LEU A 46 19.50 13.56 5.42
CA LEU A 46 19.82 14.73 4.60
C LEU A 46 20.41 15.90 5.41
N LYS A 47 21.17 15.61 6.47
CA LYS A 47 21.76 16.59 7.40
C LYS A 47 20.72 17.47 8.11
N LYS A 48 19.51 16.96 8.29
CA LYS A 48 18.45 17.58 9.10
C LYS A 48 18.34 16.85 10.44
N ASP A 49 17.78 17.52 11.45
CA ASP A 49 17.41 16.91 12.73
C ASP A 49 16.15 16.03 12.55
N PHE A 50 16.29 14.96 11.77
CA PHE A 50 15.24 14.01 11.49
C PHE A 50 15.83 12.60 11.38
N ASN A 51 15.39 11.73 12.29
CA ASN A 51 15.82 10.34 12.38
C ASN A 51 14.62 9.45 12.05
N PHE A 52 14.78 8.56 11.08
CA PHE A 52 13.75 7.60 10.73
C PHE A 52 14.36 6.35 10.11
N ASP A 53 14.06 5.19 10.70
CA ASP A 53 14.49 3.91 10.15
C ASP A 53 13.30 2.98 9.92
N ILE A 54 13.46 2.04 8.98
CA ILE A 54 12.45 1.07 8.59
C ILE A 54 12.95 -0.34 8.83
N GLU A 55 12.11 -1.15 9.45
CA GLU A 55 12.32 -2.60 9.59
C GLU A 55 11.36 -3.37 8.67
N LEU A 56 11.86 -4.41 8.02
CA LEU A 56 11.05 -5.33 7.23
C LEU A 56 10.53 -6.44 8.13
N ARG A 57 9.21 -6.67 8.13
CA ARG A 57 8.52 -7.74 8.87
C ARG A 57 7.86 -8.70 7.89
N ILE A 58 8.28 -9.95 7.91
CA ILE A 58 7.77 -10.98 7.01
C ILE A 58 6.64 -11.72 7.74
N GLY A 59 5.44 -11.71 7.15
CA GLY A 59 4.27 -12.40 7.67
C GLY A 59 4.32 -13.91 7.43
N ALA A 60 3.48 -14.67 8.14
CA ALA A 60 3.46 -16.14 8.10
C ALA A 60 2.28 -16.72 7.27
N GLY A 61 1.90 -16.02 6.18
CA GLY A 61 0.88 -16.49 5.23
C GLY A 61 -0.59 -16.41 5.68
N ALA A 62 -0.87 -15.68 6.76
CA ALA A 62 -2.23 -15.49 7.23
C ALA A 62 -2.92 -14.28 6.55
N PHE A 63 -3.95 -14.53 5.73
CA PHE A 63 -4.72 -13.47 5.04
C PHE A 63 -5.29 -12.42 6.02
N VAL A 64 -5.75 -12.85 7.20
CA VAL A 64 -6.30 -11.98 8.25
C VAL A 64 -5.28 -10.95 8.76
N CYS A 65 -3.97 -11.21 8.65
CA CYS A 65 -2.94 -10.24 9.02
C CYS A 65 -2.85 -9.05 8.04
N GLY A 66 -3.64 -9.04 6.97
CA GLY A 66 -3.85 -7.85 6.14
C GLY A 66 -4.81 -6.83 6.77
N GLU A 67 -5.61 -7.23 7.78
CA GLU A 67 -6.44 -6.30 8.56
C GLU A 67 -5.55 -5.50 9.51
N GLU A 68 -5.85 -4.22 9.68
CA GLU A 68 -5.02 -3.24 10.39
C GLU A 68 -4.57 -3.70 11.79
N THR A 69 -5.49 -4.19 12.64
CA THR A 69 -5.19 -4.62 14.01
C THR A 69 -4.59 -6.02 14.06
N GLY A 70 -4.95 -6.89 13.12
CA GLY A 70 -4.31 -8.19 12.92
C GLY A 70 -2.84 -8.05 12.52
N LEU A 71 -2.54 -7.10 11.64
CA LEU A 71 -1.18 -6.72 11.22
C LEU A 71 -0.35 -6.28 12.42
N ILE A 72 -0.89 -5.39 13.26
CA ILE A 72 -0.22 -4.94 14.50
C ILE A 72 0.09 -6.14 15.40
N ALA A 73 -0.90 -7.00 15.66
CA ALA A 73 -0.69 -8.18 16.50
C ALA A 73 0.42 -9.10 15.93
N SER A 74 0.46 -9.28 14.62
CA SER A 74 1.51 -10.07 13.96
C SER A 74 2.90 -9.43 14.10
N ILE A 75 3.02 -8.10 13.94
CA ILE A 75 4.30 -7.39 14.18
C ILE A 75 4.74 -7.53 15.64
N GLU A 76 3.79 -7.48 16.58
CA GLU A 76 4.04 -7.69 18.02
C GLU A 76 4.43 -9.15 18.37
N GLY A 77 4.47 -10.07 17.39
CA GLY A 77 4.77 -11.48 17.61
C GLY A 77 3.62 -12.29 18.20
N LYS A 78 2.40 -11.72 18.23
CA LYS A 78 1.19 -12.38 18.69
C LYS A 78 0.48 -13.04 17.50
N ARG A 79 -0.51 -13.88 17.81
CA ARG A 79 -1.45 -14.36 16.80
C ARG A 79 -2.13 -13.15 16.15
N GLY A 80 -2.19 -13.13 14.82
CA GLY A 80 -2.77 -12.04 14.02
C GLY A 80 -4.30 -11.97 14.09
N MET A 81 -4.85 -11.97 15.30
CA MET A 81 -6.28 -11.88 15.54
C MET A 81 -6.68 -10.40 15.62
N PRO A 82 -7.63 -9.95 14.78
CA PRO A 82 -8.11 -8.59 14.84
C PRO A 82 -8.69 -8.24 16.21
N ARG A 83 -8.56 -6.98 16.60
CA ARG A 83 -9.09 -6.43 17.84
C ARG A 83 -10.25 -5.51 17.51
N SER A 84 -11.31 -5.54 18.32
CA SER A 84 -12.40 -4.58 18.23
C SER A 84 -11.88 -3.16 18.48
N ARG A 85 -12.38 -2.21 17.68
CA ARG A 85 -12.17 -0.77 17.89
C ARG A 85 -13.37 -0.22 18.68
N PRO A 86 -13.19 0.73 19.62
CA PRO A 86 -11.94 1.39 20.03
C PRO A 86 -11.04 0.55 20.98
N PRO A 87 -9.74 0.90 21.14
CA PRO A 87 -9.06 2.08 20.57
C PRO A 87 -8.66 1.90 19.10
N PHE A 88 -8.58 3.01 18.37
CA PHE A 88 -8.10 3.03 16.98
C PHE A 88 -6.56 3.02 16.93
N PRO A 89 -5.92 2.38 15.94
CA PRO A 89 -4.45 2.34 15.87
C PRO A 89 -3.77 3.70 15.78
N ALA A 90 -4.44 4.69 15.19
CA ALA A 90 -3.97 6.08 15.17
C ALA A 90 -3.77 6.68 16.57
N THR A 91 -4.50 6.19 17.59
CA THR A 91 -4.33 6.62 18.98
C THR A 91 -3.54 5.61 19.81
N CYS A 92 -3.83 4.31 19.66
CA CYS A 92 -3.17 3.22 20.38
C CYS A 92 -3.02 2.01 19.46
N GLY A 93 -1.92 1.98 18.71
CA GLY A 93 -1.59 0.94 17.75
C GLY A 93 -0.43 0.06 18.22
N LEU A 94 0.64 0.04 17.44
CA LEU A 94 1.81 -0.81 17.66
C LEU A 94 2.48 -0.52 18.99
N TRP A 95 2.55 -1.53 19.87
CA TRP A 95 3.02 -1.44 21.26
C TRP A 95 2.37 -0.28 22.04
N GLY A 96 1.09 -0.03 21.76
CA GLY A 96 0.30 1.01 22.41
C GLY A 96 0.69 2.44 22.03
N LYS A 97 1.47 2.64 20.96
CA LYS A 97 1.83 3.98 20.45
C LYS A 97 0.88 4.41 19.32
N PRO A 98 0.62 5.72 19.15
CA PRO A 98 -0.02 6.24 17.95
C PRO A 98 0.68 5.73 16.69
N THR A 99 -0.05 5.02 15.84
CA THR A 99 0.53 4.32 14.68
C THR A 99 -0.24 4.69 13.43
N LEU A 100 0.48 5.29 12.47
CA LEU A 100 -0.05 5.54 11.13
C LEU A 100 0.08 4.27 10.29
N ILE A 101 -1.04 3.67 9.91
CA ILE A 101 -1.09 2.46 9.07
C ILE A 101 -1.69 2.84 7.72
N ASN A 102 -0.99 2.53 6.64
CA ASN A 102 -1.44 2.81 5.28
C ASN A 102 -0.99 1.69 4.34
N ASN A 103 -1.75 1.50 3.26
CA ASN A 103 -1.34 0.64 2.17
C ASN A 103 -0.08 1.19 1.46
N VAL A 104 0.68 0.30 0.85
CA VAL A 104 1.88 0.63 0.06
C VAL A 104 1.58 1.66 -1.02
N GLU A 105 0.50 1.49 -1.77
CA GLU A 105 0.11 2.40 -2.87
C GLU A 105 -0.17 3.82 -2.34
N THR A 106 -0.89 3.93 -1.21
CA THR A 106 -1.16 5.23 -0.58
C THR A 106 0.13 5.97 -0.25
N LEU A 107 1.11 5.28 0.35
CA LEU A 107 2.40 5.87 0.71
C LEU A 107 3.29 6.14 -0.51
N ALA A 108 3.14 5.35 -1.58
CA ALA A 108 3.87 5.52 -2.83
C ALA A 108 3.40 6.73 -3.65
N ASN A 109 2.15 7.16 -3.47
CA ASN A 109 1.62 8.38 -4.12
C ASN A 109 2.13 9.67 -3.47
N ILE A 110 2.55 9.66 -2.20
CA ILE A 110 2.96 10.86 -1.45
C ILE A 110 4.09 11.65 -2.15
N PRO A 111 5.21 11.05 -2.60
CA PRO A 111 6.26 11.79 -3.30
C PRO A 111 5.76 12.54 -4.54
N HIS A 112 4.89 11.91 -5.34
CA HIS A 112 4.33 12.54 -6.53
C HIS A 112 3.41 13.72 -6.17
N ILE A 113 2.59 13.58 -5.13
CA ILE A 113 1.73 14.65 -4.62
C ILE A 113 2.57 15.84 -4.12
N ILE A 114 3.68 15.59 -3.42
CA ILE A 114 4.57 16.66 -2.94
C ILE A 114 5.24 17.38 -4.11
N LEU A 115 5.73 16.63 -5.11
CA LEU A 115 6.46 17.22 -6.23
C LEU A 115 5.57 17.98 -7.20
N LYS A 116 4.34 17.53 -7.44
CA LYS A 116 3.42 18.12 -8.44
C LYS A 116 2.29 18.94 -7.82
N GLY A 117 2.13 18.88 -6.50
CA GLY A 117 1.10 19.57 -5.74
C GLY A 117 -0.21 18.80 -5.62
N ALA A 118 -0.95 19.08 -4.53
CA ALA A 118 -2.24 18.44 -4.24
C ALA A 118 -3.29 18.70 -5.34
N LYS A 119 -3.32 19.90 -5.92
CA LYS A 119 -4.23 20.26 -7.01
C LYS A 119 -4.04 19.39 -8.25
N TRP A 120 -2.80 19.04 -8.57
CA TRP A 120 -2.50 18.13 -9.68
C TRP A 120 -3.13 16.75 -9.41
N PHE A 121 -2.85 16.16 -8.25
CA PHE A 121 -3.40 14.84 -7.92
C PHE A 121 -4.92 14.85 -7.85
N SER A 122 -5.52 15.90 -7.27
CA SER A 122 -6.97 16.07 -7.17
C SER A 122 -7.66 16.47 -8.48
N SER A 123 -6.91 16.80 -9.52
CA SER A 123 -7.47 17.03 -10.86
C SER A 123 -7.73 15.74 -11.63
N ILE A 124 -7.17 14.62 -11.15
CA ILE A 124 -7.33 13.30 -11.75
C ILE A 124 -8.54 12.61 -11.10
N GLY A 125 -9.34 11.93 -11.93
CA GLY A 125 -10.54 11.22 -11.48
C GLY A 125 -11.76 12.12 -11.33
N ILE A 126 -12.80 11.62 -10.66
CA ILE A 126 -14.10 12.28 -10.54
C ILE A 126 -14.33 12.88 -9.15
N ASP A 127 -15.35 13.72 -8.99
CA ASP A 127 -15.68 14.28 -7.68
C ASP A 127 -15.98 13.19 -6.64
N GLY A 128 -15.48 13.38 -5.43
CA GLY A 128 -15.48 12.38 -4.36
C GLY A 128 -14.43 11.28 -4.46
N ASN A 129 -13.87 11.00 -5.65
CA ASN A 129 -12.87 9.94 -5.87
C ASN A 129 -11.70 10.45 -6.73
N LYS A 130 -10.68 11.00 -6.06
CA LYS A 130 -9.56 11.70 -6.69
C LYS A 130 -8.29 10.87 -6.76
N GLY A 131 -7.50 11.11 -7.80
CA GLY A 131 -6.23 10.43 -8.06
C GLY A 131 -6.37 9.21 -8.96
N THR A 132 -5.35 8.37 -8.93
CA THR A 132 -5.29 7.11 -9.69
C THR A 132 -5.40 5.91 -8.75
N LYS A 133 -5.73 4.76 -9.35
CA LYS A 133 -5.75 3.48 -8.66
C LYS A 133 -5.15 2.41 -9.56
N VAL A 134 -4.30 1.56 -8.99
CA VAL A 134 -3.77 0.38 -9.67
C VAL A 134 -4.75 -0.78 -9.49
N PHE A 135 -5.28 -1.28 -10.60
CA PHE A 135 -6.13 -2.46 -10.66
C PHE A 135 -5.35 -3.66 -11.18
N ALA A 136 -5.59 -4.82 -10.58
CA ALA A 136 -5.11 -6.11 -11.07
C ALA A 136 -6.20 -6.79 -11.90
N LEU A 137 -6.04 -6.81 -13.22
CA LEU A 137 -6.89 -7.55 -14.14
C LEU A 137 -6.44 -9.00 -14.19
N SER A 138 -7.30 -9.90 -13.72
CA SER A 138 -7.05 -11.32 -13.63
C SER A 138 -8.30 -12.13 -13.96
N GLY A 139 -8.14 -13.43 -14.18
CA GLY A 139 -9.24 -14.32 -14.54
C GLY A 139 -9.49 -14.38 -16.05
N LYS A 140 -10.76 -14.44 -16.45
CA LYS A 140 -11.18 -14.70 -17.84
C LYS A 140 -11.26 -13.41 -18.65
N ILE A 141 -10.11 -12.79 -18.89
CA ILE A 141 -9.95 -11.52 -19.63
C ILE A 141 -8.78 -11.64 -20.61
N LYS A 142 -8.82 -10.98 -21.77
CA LYS A 142 -7.77 -11.13 -22.79
C LYS A 142 -6.42 -10.57 -22.32
N ASN A 143 -6.42 -9.35 -21.80
CA ASN A 143 -5.23 -8.68 -21.32
C ASN A 143 -5.21 -8.73 -19.79
N THR A 144 -4.43 -9.66 -19.23
CA THR A 144 -4.18 -9.73 -17.77
C THR A 144 -2.99 -8.86 -17.41
N GLY A 145 -2.99 -8.30 -16.19
CA GLY A 145 -1.90 -7.47 -15.72
C GLY A 145 -2.31 -6.42 -14.70
N LEU A 146 -1.41 -5.46 -14.48
CA LEU A 146 -1.66 -4.30 -13.65
C LEU A 146 -1.91 -3.08 -14.55
N VAL A 147 -2.97 -2.34 -14.24
CA VAL A 147 -3.34 -1.12 -14.95
C VAL A 147 -3.59 -0.01 -13.95
N GLU A 148 -2.91 1.12 -14.13
CA GLU A 148 -3.16 2.32 -13.34
C GLU A 148 -4.14 3.20 -14.11
N VAL A 149 -5.28 3.50 -13.51
CA VAL A 149 -6.34 4.30 -14.15
C VAL A 149 -6.82 5.41 -13.21
N PRO A 150 -7.38 6.50 -13.74
CA PRO A 150 -8.08 7.51 -12.94
C PRO A 150 -9.24 6.89 -12.16
N LEU A 151 -9.43 7.32 -10.91
CA LEU A 151 -10.59 6.92 -10.13
C LEU A 151 -11.88 7.49 -10.73
N GLY A 152 -12.88 6.64 -10.90
CA GLY A 152 -14.14 6.99 -11.57
C GLY A 152 -14.33 6.31 -12.93
N LEU A 153 -13.31 5.63 -13.46
CA LEU A 153 -13.44 4.77 -14.63
C LEU A 153 -14.45 3.64 -14.35
N SER A 154 -15.35 3.38 -15.29
CA SER A 154 -16.33 2.30 -15.15
C SER A 154 -15.67 0.93 -15.26
N ILE A 155 -16.29 -0.08 -14.65
CA ILE A 155 -15.84 -1.48 -14.78
C ILE A 155 -15.94 -1.94 -16.24
N GLY A 156 -16.90 -1.42 -17.01
CA GLY A 156 -17.05 -1.72 -18.44
C GLY A 156 -15.83 -1.30 -19.24
N GLU A 157 -15.40 -0.05 -19.10
CA GLU A 157 -14.19 0.48 -19.76
C GLU A 157 -12.95 -0.33 -19.35
N LEU A 158 -12.83 -0.65 -18.06
CA LEU A 158 -11.72 -1.44 -17.56
C LEU A 158 -11.68 -2.86 -18.18
N ILE A 159 -12.83 -3.50 -18.35
CA ILE A 159 -12.90 -4.87 -18.90
C ILE A 159 -12.75 -4.89 -20.42
N PHE A 160 -13.49 -4.03 -21.13
CA PHE A 160 -13.62 -4.11 -22.58
C PHE A 160 -12.55 -3.29 -23.30
N ASP A 161 -12.28 -2.07 -22.85
CA ASP A 161 -11.36 -1.16 -23.54
C ASP A 161 -9.91 -1.47 -23.18
N ILE A 162 -9.63 -1.63 -21.88
CA ILE A 162 -8.27 -1.92 -21.38
C ILE A 162 -8.00 -3.43 -21.40
N GLY A 163 -8.91 -4.21 -20.81
CA GLY A 163 -8.78 -5.66 -20.71
C GLY A 163 -9.00 -6.43 -22.02
N GLY A 164 -9.51 -5.79 -23.07
CA GLY A 164 -9.77 -6.42 -24.38
C GLY A 164 -10.98 -7.36 -24.40
N GLY A 165 -11.78 -7.37 -23.32
CA GLY A 165 -12.98 -8.18 -23.17
C GLY A 165 -12.72 -9.65 -22.83
N ILE A 166 -13.72 -10.48 -23.09
CA ILE A 166 -13.71 -11.90 -22.69
C ILE A 166 -13.05 -12.77 -23.77
N PRO A 167 -12.15 -13.70 -23.39
CA PRO A 167 -11.54 -14.63 -24.33
C PRO A 167 -12.57 -15.49 -25.09
N ASP A 168 -12.16 -15.99 -26.25
CA ASP A 168 -12.93 -16.91 -27.11
C ASP A 168 -14.31 -16.40 -27.56
N GLY A 169 -14.53 -15.08 -27.58
CA GLY A 169 -15.82 -14.49 -27.98
C GLY A 169 -16.98 -14.82 -27.04
N LYS A 170 -16.70 -15.26 -25.80
CA LYS A 170 -17.72 -15.56 -24.81
C LYS A 170 -18.39 -14.28 -24.29
N LYS A 171 -19.61 -14.41 -23.79
CA LYS A 171 -20.34 -13.30 -23.17
C LYS A 171 -19.82 -13.04 -21.75
N PHE A 172 -19.71 -11.77 -21.40
CA PHE A 172 -19.49 -11.36 -20.00
C PHE A 172 -20.67 -11.81 -19.15
N LYS A 173 -20.38 -12.44 -18.00
CA LYS A 173 -21.41 -12.95 -17.07
C LYS A 173 -21.37 -12.24 -15.73
N ALA A 174 -20.18 -12.10 -15.15
CA ALA A 174 -19.98 -11.48 -13.85
C ALA A 174 -18.51 -11.06 -13.69
N VAL A 175 -18.29 -10.12 -12.77
CA VAL A 175 -16.98 -9.67 -12.30
C VAL A 175 -17.02 -9.61 -10.78
N GLN A 176 -15.93 -10.00 -10.14
CA GLN A 176 -15.70 -9.79 -8.71
C GLN A 176 -14.73 -8.64 -8.54
N THR A 177 -15.13 -7.64 -7.76
CA THR A 177 -14.31 -6.48 -7.42
C THR A 177 -13.96 -6.50 -5.94
N GLY A 178 -12.80 -5.98 -5.55
CA GLY A 178 -12.40 -5.87 -4.14
C GLY A 178 -11.63 -7.06 -3.58
N GLY A 179 -11.45 -8.13 -4.36
CA GLY A 179 -10.78 -9.36 -3.91
C GLY A 179 -11.76 -10.37 -3.29
N PRO A 180 -11.28 -11.41 -2.60
CA PRO A 180 -12.11 -12.48 -2.02
C PRO A 180 -12.90 -12.07 -0.77
N SER A 181 -12.98 -10.78 -0.46
CA SER A 181 -13.68 -10.21 0.70
C SER A 181 -15.18 -10.14 0.52
#